data_AF-A1VW72-F1
#
_entry.id   AF-A1VW72-F1
#
_cell.length_a   1.000
_cell.length_b   1.000
_cell.length_c   1.000
_cell.angle_alpha   90.00
_cell.angle_beta   90.00
_cell.angle_gamma   90.00
#
_symmetry.space_group_name_H-M   'P 1'
#
loop_
_entity.id
_entity.type
_entity.pdbx_description
1 polymer ?
#
loop_
_entity_poly.entity_id
_entity_poly.type
_entity_poly.pdbx_seq_one_letter_code
_entity_poly.pdbx_strand_id
1 'polypeptide(L)'
;MTRIQIAENFLHDAVNNEMSPQSREDCAFNAGYLFALEAIPSSFTGKLEHPNVLVITVAARYLCLDMAVMEPAFKFIREQYSLGRDGRNVDALMAWALLMKKAVSK
;
A
#
# COMPACT_ATOMS: atom_id res chain seq x y z
N MET A 1 -17.34 8.02 -2.57
CA MET A 1 -15.94 8.00 -3.01
C MET A 1 -15.49 6.55 -3.07
N THR A 2 -14.90 6.11 -4.18
CA THR A 2 -14.47 4.70 -4.35
C THR A 2 -13.13 4.45 -3.64
N ARG A 3 -12.76 3.19 -3.36
CA ARG A 3 -11.44 2.86 -2.78
C ARG A 3 -10.30 3.35 -3.67
N ILE A 4 -10.46 3.22 -4.99
CA ILE A 4 -9.52 3.76 -5.98
C ILE A 4 -9.33 5.26 -5.80
N GLN A 5 -10.41 6.05 -5.70
CA GLN A 5 -10.30 7.50 -5.49
C GLN A 5 -9.58 7.86 -4.19
N ILE A 6 -9.84 7.12 -3.11
CA ILE A 6 -9.14 7.34 -1.84
C ILE A 6 -7.65 6.99 -1.97
N ALA A 7 -7.33 5.90 -2.66
CA ALA A 7 -5.95 5.49 -2.92
C ALA A 7 -5.18 6.53 -3.75
N GLU A 8 -5.81 7.12 -4.76
CA GLU A 8 -5.25 8.21 -5.56
C GLU A 8 -4.95 9.46 -4.73
N ASN A 9 -5.84 9.82 -3.81
CA ASN A 9 -5.59 10.95 -2.90
C ASN A 9 -4.37 10.68 -2.02
N PHE A 10 -4.25 9.48 -1.45
CA PHE A 10 -3.06 9.10 -0.69
C PHE A 10 -1.77 9.10 -1.54
N LEU A 11 -1.82 8.68 -2.80
CA LEU A 11 -0.66 8.80 -3.71
C LEU A 11 -0.26 10.26 -3.92
N HIS A 12 -1.24 11.15 -4.08
CA HIS A 12 -1.00 12.58 -4.22
C HIS A 12 -0.38 13.17 -2.95
N ASP A 13 -0.88 12.80 -1.78
CA ASP A 13 -0.34 13.26 -0.49
C ASP A 13 1.09 12.73 -0.25
N ALA A 14 1.40 11.51 -0.69
CA ALA A 14 2.73 10.92 -0.51
C ALA A 14 3.86 11.65 -1.27
N VAL A 15 3.52 12.41 -2.32
CA VAL A 15 4.48 13.26 -3.04
C VAL A 15 4.54 14.71 -2.50
N ASN A 16 3.70 15.05 -1.53
CA ASN A 16 3.71 16.37 -0.91
C ASN A 16 4.95 16.54 -0.01
N ASN A 17 5.91 17.36 -0.46
CA ASN A 17 7.15 17.61 0.27
C ASN A 17 6.98 18.46 1.53
N GLU A 18 5.81 19.05 1.77
CA GLU A 18 5.49 19.75 3.02
C GLU A 18 5.18 18.78 4.17
N MET A 19 4.83 17.53 3.86
CA MET A 19 4.59 16.49 4.85
C MET A 19 5.90 15.88 5.36
N SER A 20 5.89 15.42 6.62
CA SER A 20 7.03 14.68 7.17
C SER A 20 7.30 13.40 6.34
N PRO A 21 8.55 12.94 6.26
CA PRO A 21 8.87 11.69 5.56
C PRO A 21 8.06 10.49 6.05
N GLN A 22 7.79 10.40 7.35
CA GLN A 22 6.97 9.34 7.95
C GLN A 22 5.53 9.40 7.46
N SER A 23 4.92 10.59 7.42
CA SER A 23 3.55 10.77 6.93
C SER A 23 3.44 10.44 5.45
N ARG A 24 4.44 10.79 4.65
CA ARG A 24 4.50 10.42 3.22
C ARG A 24 4.61 8.91 3.05
N GLU A 25 5.38 8.24 3.91
CA GLU A 25 5.53 6.79 3.94
C GLU A 25 4.18 6.11 4.25
N ASP A 26 3.46 6.62 5.25
CA ASP A 26 2.12 6.16 5.61
C ASP A 26 1.13 6.35 4.45
N CYS A 27 1.17 7.50 3.78
CA CYS A 27 0.32 7.76 2.61
C CYS A 27 0.63 6.80 1.45
N ALA A 28 1.91 6.60 1.12
CA ALA A 28 2.33 5.66 0.08
C ALA A 28 1.85 4.24 0.39
N PHE A 29 2.01 3.80 1.63
CA PHE A 29 1.53 2.49 2.08
C PHE A 29 0.00 2.38 1.99
N ASN A 30 -0.74 3.37 2.51
CA ASN A 30 -2.20 3.37 2.51
C ASN A 30 -2.76 3.34 1.08
N ALA A 31 -2.16 4.08 0.15
CA ALA A 31 -2.53 4.01 -1.25
C ALA A 31 -2.37 2.61 -1.82
N GLY A 32 -1.18 2.01 -1.70
CA GLY A 32 -0.94 0.67 -2.22
C GLY A 32 -1.81 -0.40 -1.54
N TYR A 33 -2.11 -0.26 -0.25
CA TYR A 33 -2.99 -1.16 0.49
C TYR A 33 -4.44 -1.08 -0.02
N LEU A 34 -4.94 0.12 -0.32
CA LEU A 34 -6.27 0.29 -0.89
C LEU A 34 -6.37 -0.27 -2.32
N PHE A 35 -5.33 -0.11 -3.15
CA PHE A 35 -5.27 -0.81 -4.43
C PHE A 35 -5.21 -2.33 -4.24
N ALA A 36 -4.46 -2.83 -3.26
CA ALA A 36 -4.42 -4.26 -2.91
C ALA A 36 -5.81 -4.79 -2.55
N LEU A 37 -6.56 -4.05 -1.72
CA LEU A 37 -7.93 -4.39 -1.34
C LEU A 37 -8.91 -4.36 -2.50
N GLU A 38 -8.69 -3.48 -3.48
CA GLU A 38 -9.52 -3.41 -4.69
C GLU A 38 -9.31 -4.63 -5.60
N ALA A 39 -8.10 -5.19 -5.63
CA ALA A 39 -7.80 -6.40 -6.40
C ALA A 39 -8.50 -7.67 -5.86
N ILE A 40 -8.91 -7.66 -4.60
CA ILE A 40 -9.46 -8.82 -3.92
C ILE A 40 -10.99 -8.81 -4.03
N PRO A 41 -11.63 -9.91 -4.44
CA PRO A 41 -13.08 -10.01 -4.45
C PRO A 41 -13.69 -9.64 -3.09
N SER A 42 -14.75 -8.84 -3.11
CA SER A 42 -15.39 -8.26 -1.91
C SER A 42 -15.79 -9.31 -0.86
N SER A 43 -16.07 -10.55 -1.29
CA SER A 43 -16.36 -11.71 -0.43
C SER A 43 -15.24 -12.07 0.56
N PHE A 44 -13.99 -11.66 0.30
CA PHE A 44 -12.85 -11.89 1.20
C PHE A 44 -12.49 -10.66 2.06
N THR A 45 -13.12 -9.50 1.81
CA THR A 45 -12.70 -8.22 2.42
C THR A 45 -13.37 -7.89 3.75
N GLY A 46 -14.44 -8.60 4.11
CA GLY A 46 -15.30 -8.30 5.28
C GLY A 46 -14.65 -8.43 6.67
N LYS A 47 -13.34 -8.70 6.76
CA LYS A 47 -12.57 -8.78 8.02
C LYS A 47 -11.23 -8.03 7.97
N LEU A 48 -10.98 -7.23 6.93
CA LEU A 48 -9.68 -6.59 6.67
C LEU A 48 -9.68 -5.12 7.10
N GLU A 49 -9.97 -4.86 8.37
CA GLU A 49 -9.97 -3.49 8.94
C GLU A 49 -8.56 -2.98 9.24
N HIS A 50 -7.58 -3.88 9.37
CA HIS A 50 -6.20 -3.54 9.67
C HIS A 50 -5.24 -4.01 8.58
N PRO A 51 -4.22 -3.20 8.23
CA PRO A 51 -3.16 -3.62 7.34
C PRO A 51 -2.52 -4.93 7.82
N ASN A 52 -2.57 -5.95 6.95
CA ASN A 52 -2.07 -7.28 7.26
C ASN A 52 -1.36 -7.86 6.04
N VAL A 53 -0.23 -8.54 6.30
CA VAL A 53 0.57 -9.28 5.30
C VAL A 53 -0.30 -10.23 4.47
N LEU A 54 -1.35 -10.81 5.06
CA LEU A 54 -2.28 -11.69 4.36
C LEU A 54 -2.99 -10.97 3.20
N VAL A 55 -3.41 -9.72 3.38
CA VAL A 55 -4.08 -8.93 2.32
C VAL A 55 -3.14 -8.73 1.15
N ILE A 56 -1.92 -8.30 1.44
CA ILE A 56 -0.90 -8.05 0.43
C ILE A 56 -0.54 -9.34 -0.31
N THR A 57 -0.45 -10.47 0.40
CA THR A 57 -0.18 -11.79 -0.19
C THR A 57 -1.32 -12.25 -1.10
N VAL A 58 -2.57 -12.07 -0.67
CA VAL A 58 -3.73 -12.46 -1.46
C VAL A 58 -3.86 -11.57 -2.69
N ALA A 59 -3.69 -10.26 -2.55
CA ALA A 59 -3.71 -9.32 -3.67
C ALA A 59 -2.64 -9.67 -4.71
N ALA A 60 -1.41 -9.97 -4.28
CA ALA A 60 -0.34 -10.39 -5.19
C ALA A 60 -0.72 -11.62 -6.03
N ARG A 61 -1.39 -12.61 -5.41
CA ARG A 61 -1.90 -13.80 -6.11
C ARG A 61 -2.99 -13.46 -7.13
N TYR A 62 -3.95 -12.62 -6.76
CA TYR A 62 -5.02 -12.19 -7.68
C TYR A 62 -4.50 -11.37 -8.86
N LEU A 63 -3.46 -10.57 -8.62
CA LEU A 63 -2.83 -9.71 -9.64
C LEU A 63 -1.72 -10.43 -10.42
N CYS A 64 -1.44 -11.71 -10.14
CA CYS A 64 -0.33 -12.47 -10.71
C CYS A 64 1.03 -11.74 -10.59
N LEU A 65 1.28 -11.13 -9.42
CA LEU A 65 2.51 -10.41 -9.11
C LEU A 65 3.49 -11.31 -8.34
N ASP A 66 4.78 -11.09 -8.56
CA ASP A 66 5.84 -11.73 -7.78
C ASP A 66 5.79 -11.27 -6.31
N MET A 67 5.97 -12.18 -5.36
CA MET A 67 6.01 -11.84 -3.94
C MET A 67 7.18 -10.90 -3.60
N ALA A 68 8.26 -10.91 -4.38
CA ALA A 68 9.40 -10.01 -4.20
C ALA A 68 9.00 -8.54 -4.33
N VAL A 69 8.03 -8.19 -5.18
CA VAL A 69 7.58 -6.81 -5.33
C VAL A 69 6.74 -6.32 -4.14
N MET A 70 6.30 -7.22 -3.26
CA MET A 70 5.53 -6.89 -2.05
C MET A 70 6.43 -6.61 -0.83
N GLU A 71 7.75 -6.81 -0.95
CA GLU A 71 8.72 -6.64 0.13
C GLU A 71 8.62 -5.28 0.85
N PRO A 72 8.47 -4.13 0.15
CA PRO A 72 8.33 -2.83 0.81
C PRO A 72 7.12 -2.77 1.76
N ALA A 73 5.98 -3.32 1.34
CA ALA A 73 4.76 -3.37 2.15
C ALA A 73 4.91 -4.31 3.35
N PHE A 74 5.57 -5.48 3.18
CA PHE A 74 5.83 -6.39 4.29
C PHE A 74 6.78 -5.80 5.32
N LYS A 75 7.83 -5.11 4.85
CA LYS A 75 8.75 -4.39 5.72
C LYS A 75 8.03 -3.31 6.50
N PHE A 76 7.21 -2.49 5.83
CA PHE A 76 6.43 -1.44 6.49
C PHE A 76 5.51 -2.00 7.59
N ILE A 77 4.74 -3.08 7.31
CA ILE A 77 3.85 -3.68 8.32
C ILE A 77 4.64 -4.18 9.55
N ARG A 78 5.82 -4.77 9.35
CA ARG A 78 6.68 -5.23 10.45
C ARG A 78 7.24 -4.07 11.28
N GLU A 79 7.51 -2.94 10.64
CA GLU A 79 8.15 -1.76 11.23
C GLU A 79 7.14 -0.70 11.69
N GLN A 80 5.83 -0.90 11.45
CA GLN A 80 4.78 0.12 11.63
C GLN A 80 4.74 0.71 13.05
N TYR A 81 5.06 -0.09 14.06
CA TYR A 81 5.10 0.31 15.48
C TYR A 81 6.53 0.47 16.04
N SER A 82 7.55 0.44 15.17
CA SER A 82 8.92 0.65 15.60
C SER A 82 9.19 2.14 15.83
N LEU A 83 9.83 2.46 16.95
CA LEU A 83 10.21 3.84 17.32
C LEU A 83 11.27 4.45 16.38
N GLY A 84 11.78 3.69 15.41
CA GLY A 84 12.88 4.07 14.52
C GLY A 84 12.49 4.40 13.08
N ARG A 85 11.19 4.52 12.74
CA ARG A 85 10.77 4.91 11.40
C ARG A 85 11.21 6.34 11.12
N ASP A 86 11.98 6.56 10.07
CA ASP A 86 12.49 7.87 9.64
C ASP A 86 12.03 8.25 8.23
N GLY A 87 11.13 7.47 7.63
CA GLY A 87 10.59 7.72 6.30
C GLY A 87 11.56 7.38 5.15
N ARG A 88 12.65 6.65 5.38
CA ARG A 88 13.56 6.22 4.31
C ARG A 88 12.94 5.26 3.29
N ASN A 89 11.80 4.63 3.59
CA ASN A 89 11.16 3.71 2.65
C ASN A 89 10.08 4.38 1.77
N VAL A 90 9.92 5.71 1.80
CA VAL A 90 8.90 6.42 0.99
C VAL A 90 8.98 6.03 -0.48
N ASP A 91 10.17 6.06 -1.08
CA ASP A 91 10.34 5.76 -2.51
C ASP A 91 10.00 4.31 -2.85
N ALA A 92 10.39 3.36 -1.98
CA ALA A 92 10.08 1.95 -2.16
C ALA A 92 8.57 1.68 -2.07
N LEU A 93 7.90 2.32 -1.11
CA LEU A 93 6.44 2.21 -0.95
C LEU A 93 5.69 2.93 -2.06
N MET A 94 6.19 4.06 -2.54
CA MET A 94 5.64 4.76 -3.70
C MET A 94 5.73 3.90 -4.97
N ALA A 95 6.89 3.30 -5.23
CA ALA A 95 7.07 2.39 -6.36
C ALA A 95 6.11 1.20 -6.27
N TRP A 96 5.97 0.61 -5.09
CA TRP A 96 5.02 -0.46 -4.83
C TRP A 96 3.56 -0.01 -5.06
N ALA A 97 3.15 1.13 -4.51
CA ALA A 97 1.79 1.64 -4.65
C ALA A 97 1.42 1.95 -6.12
N LEU A 98 2.35 2.51 -6.88
CA LEU A 98 2.18 2.75 -8.32
C LEU A 98 2.08 1.44 -9.12
N LEU A 99 2.85 0.41 -8.74
CA LEU A 99 2.75 -0.91 -9.33
C LEU A 99 1.38 -1.54 -9.07
N MET A 100 0.87 -1.43 -7.84
CA MET A 100 -0.47 -1.92 -7.46
C MET A 100 -1.57 -1.19 -8.23
N LYS A 101 -1.51 0.15 -8.30
CA LYS A 101 -2.42 0.97 -9.13
C LYS A 101 -2.47 0.46 -10.58
N LYS A 102 -1.30 0.29 -11.18
CA LYS A 102 -1.18 -0.18 -12.57
C LYS A 102 -1.75 -1.58 -12.75
N ALA A 103 -1.55 -2.47 -11.78
CA ALA A 103 -2.03 -3.85 -11.85
C ALA A 103 -3.56 -3.94 -11.75
N VAL A 104 -4.19 -3.11 -10.91
CA VAL A 104 -5.65 -3.08 -10.72
C VAL A 104 -6.38 -2.39 -11.88
N SER A 105 -5.69 -1.53 -12.62
CA SER A 105 -6.28 -0.78 -13.75
C SER A 105 -6.27 -1.54 -15.10
N LYS A 106 -5.88 -2.82 -15.12
CA LYS A 106 -5.86 -3.67 -16.31
C LYS A 106 -7.16 -4.42 -16.49
#